data_AF-A0A258BSN7-F1
#
_entry.id   AF-A0A258BSN7-F1
#
_cell.length_a   1.000
_cell.length_b   1.000
_cell.length_c   1.000
_cell.angle_alpha   90.00
_cell.angle_beta   90.00
_cell.angle_gamma   90.00
#
_symmetry.space_group_name_H-M   'P 1'
#
loop_
_entity.id
_entity.type
_entity.pdbx_description
1 polymer ?
#
loop_
_entity_poly.entity_id
_entity_poly.type
_entity_poly.pdbx_seq_one_letter_code
_entity_poly.pdbx_strand_id
1 'polypeptide(L)'
;LPEDLKRHPFYLWAYGVMEINRGDFEAAAAALQVGFDRDARLALLNPLSQALFRAGSHDALAALLADESIDATPGDASERMRFAHTLNQIGYGRRAISLGYSALCDAADDPDLSQKYMGLILQPSSDMFGDVPVVVGSGMFIQISNDVGASISGIVDGDADLPWGDVVSSSHGIVSRFMGTKVDHSIEMDTDFDVVRTWTLTLVQPAWLRAWYDLLENSEARFPGATGVVKIEIQDKDFSKVFSQIRRQAERGQKLLDAYREHAIPLAVIAGRHQAGAVGFADFLLDRGLGVRTATGNAEAFAQAVRRIETHGRRGAVLDGFTAWRAAQFKVLPLLTKVLGPLAIPTTELIALQKLVALQDADRPGQSMSTSYQNGQYFKHELSQAERAEIAAWMKARIESIAEACTIEPVTVPDDLPDALERLSEIADPDLMAPAILAGKKRLLLSDDLALRELSAEVFQTEAVWLQTAAQSALKQGVTTAEGYVELVQSLAIHRHGVVSLDLATLYKIYRTDDTAGLYKFEAVCRYLGHETADCVSHVRLACAFLNQIWATSLEREWRVPVATGQVVNAVLGMDREGEWARWAALMIINLEAGPRTHLIGWCRSTSKPLSQALLLLRRIKHGNKTPT
;
A
#
# COMPACT_ATOMS: atom_id res chain seq x y z
N LEU A 1 -12.99 30.41 11.05
CA LEU A 1 -13.63 30.44 12.40
C LEU A 1 -13.85 31.90 12.83
N PRO A 2 -15.05 32.31 13.29
CA PRO A 2 -15.28 33.63 13.90
C PRO A 2 -14.34 33.91 15.08
N GLU A 3 -13.94 35.16 15.29
CA GLU A 3 -12.98 35.54 16.34
C GLU A 3 -13.43 35.18 17.77
N ASP A 4 -14.74 35.22 18.04
CA ASP A 4 -15.27 34.86 19.36
C ASP A 4 -15.12 33.36 19.65
N LEU A 5 -15.27 32.50 18.65
CA LEU A 5 -15.07 31.06 18.79
C LEU A 5 -13.60 30.68 18.89
N LYS A 6 -12.71 31.44 18.23
CA LYS A 6 -11.25 31.27 18.35
C LYS A 6 -10.75 31.46 19.78
N ARG A 7 -11.55 31.98 20.71
CA ARG A 7 -11.18 32.14 22.12
C ARG A 7 -11.24 30.82 22.91
N HIS A 8 -12.01 29.84 22.47
CA HIS A 8 -12.18 28.59 23.21
C HIS A 8 -11.29 27.46 22.65
N PRO A 9 -10.48 26.79 23.50
CA PRO A 9 -9.61 25.68 23.08
C PRO A 9 -10.35 24.56 22.35
N PHE A 10 -11.59 24.25 22.74
CA PHE A 10 -12.41 23.23 22.07
C PHE A 10 -12.65 23.52 20.59
N TYR A 11 -12.97 24.77 20.22
CA TYR A 11 -13.21 25.10 18.81
C TYR A 11 -11.90 25.19 18.01
N LEU A 12 -10.78 25.52 18.65
CA LEU A 12 -9.46 25.45 18.03
C LEU A 12 -9.03 24.00 17.77
N TRP A 13 -9.30 23.09 18.73
CA TRP A 13 -9.13 21.66 18.55
C TRP A 13 -9.98 21.13 17.38
N ALA A 14 -11.29 21.40 17.39
CA ALA A 14 -12.20 20.91 16.36
C ALA A 14 -11.83 21.45 14.96
N TYR A 15 -11.47 22.73 14.88
CA TYR A 15 -11.00 23.35 13.64
C TYR A 15 -9.68 22.72 13.18
N GLY A 16 -8.72 22.52 14.09
CA GLY A 16 -7.45 21.86 13.78
C GLY A 16 -7.62 20.44 13.25
N VAL A 17 -8.46 19.63 13.91
CA VAL A 17 -8.79 18.26 13.46
C VAL A 17 -9.47 18.28 12.09
N MET A 18 -10.38 19.22 11.84
CA MET A 18 -11.01 19.40 10.53
C MET A 18 -9.96 19.71 9.45
N GLU A 19 -9.03 20.63 9.72
CA GLU A 19 -7.97 20.97 8.75
C GLU A 19 -6.99 19.81 8.53
N ILE A 20 -6.68 19.00 9.56
CA ILE A 20 -5.91 17.74 9.40
C ILE A 20 -6.61 16.80 8.41
N ASN A 21 -7.92 16.62 8.54
CA ASN A 21 -8.69 15.74 7.65
C ASN A 21 -8.73 16.29 6.22
N ARG A 22 -8.83 17.61 6.05
CA ARG A 22 -8.78 18.27 4.73
C ARG A 22 -7.39 18.25 4.10
N GLY A 23 -6.36 17.98 4.89
CA GLY A 23 -4.96 18.01 4.46
C GLY A 23 -4.29 19.38 4.55
N ASP A 24 -4.91 20.38 5.19
CA ASP A 24 -4.29 21.69 5.43
C ASP A 24 -3.53 21.67 6.77
N PHE A 25 -2.35 21.06 6.76
CA PHE A 25 -1.57 20.85 7.98
C PHE A 25 -0.98 22.14 8.55
N GLU A 26 -0.71 23.14 7.71
CA GLU A 26 -0.23 24.44 8.18
C GLU A 26 -1.31 25.18 8.96
N ALA A 27 -2.54 25.25 8.41
CA ALA A 27 -3.66 25.85 9.13
C ALA A 27 -4.01 25.05 10.39
N ALA A 28 -3.95 23.72 10.32
CA ALA A 28 -4.15 22.86 11.48
C ALA A 28 -3.11 23.14 12.59
N ALA A 29 -1.83 23.13 12.25
CA ALA A 29 -0.75 23.37 13.20
C ALA A 29 -0.87 24.75 13.85
N ALA A 30 -1.16 25.79 13.04
CA ALA A 30 -1.34 27.15 13.56
C ALA A 30 -2.50 27.25 14.56
N ALA A 31 -3.66 26.63 14.26
CA ALA A 31 -4.81 26.65 15.15
C ALA A 31 -4.58 25.83 16.43
N LEU A 32 -3.99 24.64 16.30
CA LEU A 32 -3.73 23.74 17.41
C LEU A 32 -2.64 24.27 18.34
N GLN A 33 -1.63 24.96 17.81
CA GLN A 33 -0.61 25.65 18.62
C GLN A 33 -1.27 26.72 19.51
N VAL A 34 -2.13 27.57 18.94
CA VAL A 34 -2.86 28.59 19.72
C VAL A 34 -3.76 27.94 20.79
N GLY A 35 -4.35 26.79 20.48
CA GLY A 35 -5.13 26.01 21.45
C GLY A 35 -4.26 25.49 22.58
N PHE A 36 -3.13 24.87 22.25
CA PHE A 36 -2.19 24.29 23.20
C PHE A 36 -1.56 25.33 24.13
N ASP A 37 -1.15 26.48 23.59
CA ASP A 37 -0.56 27.58 24.37
C ASP A 37 -1.51 28.14 25.43
N ARG A 38 -2.81 27.98 25.23
CA ARG A 38 -3.85 28.44 26.18
C ARG A 38 -4.23 27.38 27.20
N ASP A 39 -4.08 26.12 26.82
CA ASP A 39 -4.68 24.99 27.51
C ASP A 39 -3.91 23.72 27.15
N ALA A 40 -2.72 23.59 27.76
CA ALA A 40 -1.81 22.49 27.49
C ALA A 40 -2.45 21.15 27.88
N ARG A 41 -2.89 20.39 26.87
CA ARG A 41 -3.47 19.05 27.00
C ARG A 41 -3.04 18.16 25.86
N LEU A 42 -2.96 16.86 26.11
CA LEU A 42 -2.62 15.88 25.07
C LEU A 42 -3.67 15.79 23.97
N ALA A 43 -4.93 16.11 24.26
CA ALA A 43 -5.99 16.26 23.27
C ALA A 43 -5.64 17.27 22.16
N LEU A 44 -4.83 18.29 22.46
CA LEU A 44 -4.33 19.31 21.53
C LEU A 44 -2.92 18.99 21.02
N LEU A 45 -2.02 18.52 21.90
CA LEU A 45 -0.64 18.22 21.54
C LEU A 45 -0.54 17.07 20.54
N ASN A 46 -1.35 16.01 20.69
CA ASN A 46 -1.35 14.87 19.78
C ASN A 46 -1.68 15.27 18.33
N PRO A 47 -2.82 15.94 18.05
CA PRO A 47 -3.11 16.40 16.69
C PRO A 47 -2.14 17.51 16.23
N LEU A 48 -1.62 18.37 17.12
CA LEU A 48 -0.59 19.36 16.76
C LEU A 48 0.67 18.67 16.25
N SER A 49 1.15 17.67 17.00
CA SER A 49 2.35 16.90 16.63
C SER A 49 2.15 16.19 15.30
N GLN A 50 0.96 15.62 15.08
CA GLN A 50 0.57 15.02 13.81
C GLN A 50 0.55 16.04 12.66
N ALA A 51 0.01 17.24 12.88
CA ALA A 51 -0.04 18.30 11.88
C ALA A 51 1.37 18.78 11.52
N LEU A 52 2.22 19.08 12.51
CA LEU A 52 3.61 19.49 12.29
C LEU A 52 4.41 18.41 11.54
N PHE A 53 4.25 17.14 11.93
CA PHE A 53 4.89 16.03 11.25
C PHE A 53 4.44 15.93 9.78
N ARG A 54 3.13 16.00 9.51
CA ARG A 54 2.57 15.89 8.15
C ARG A 54 2.82 17.12 7.28
N ALA A 55 3.02 18.28 7.88
CA ALA A 55 3.47 19.50 7.20
C ALA A 55 4.96 19.46 6.83
N GLY A 56 5.71 18.42 7.22
CA GLY A 56 7.16 18.36 7.05
C GLY A 56 7.93 19.32 7.97
N SER A 57 7.27 19.92 8.96
CA SER A 57 7.86 20.85 9.94
C SER A 57 8.58 20.10 11.06
N HIS A 58 9.50 19.21 10.69
CA HIS A 58 10.20 18.33 11.62
C HIS A 58 11.03 19.09 12.66
N ASP A 59 11.65 20.21 12.29
CA ASP A 59 12.42 21.07 13.21
C ASP A 59 11.52 21.71 14.28
N ALA A 60 10.33 22.18 13.88
CA ALA A 60 9.36 22.75 14.79
C ALA A 60 8.79 21.69 15.76
N LEU A 61 8.52 20.49 15.24
CA LEU A 61 8.10 19.35 16.06
C LEU A 61 9.20 18.95 17.05
N ALA A 62 10.45 18.84 16.59
CA ALA A 62 11.59 18.52 17.45
C ALA A 62 11.79 19.59 18.52
N ALA A 63 11.69 20.87 18.17
CA ALA A 63 11.78 21.97 19.13
C ALA A 63 10.65 21.95 20.17
N LEU A 64 9.42 21.67 19.75
CA LEU A 64 8.27 21.53 20.66
C LEU A 64 8.47 20.37 21.64
N LEU A 65 9.00 19.25 21.17
CA LEU A 65 9.13 18.01 21.95
C LEU A 65 10.47 17.89 22.68
N ALA A 66 11.41 18.82 22.48
CA ALA A 66 12.67 18.86 23.21
C ALA A 66 12.51 19.17 24.71
N ASP A 67 11.42 19.84 25.10
CA ASP A 67 11.11 20.10 26.51
C ASP A 67 10.50 18.84 27.16
N GLU A 68 11.19 18.27 28.14
CA GLU A 68 10.70 17.11 28.90
C GLU A 68 9.50 17.45 29.78
N SER A 69 9.26 18.73 30.10
CA SER A 69 8.08 19.15 30.86
C SER A 69 6.77 18.80 30.14
N ILE A 70 6.83 18.66 28.81
CA ILE A 70 5.69 18.29 27.98
C ILE A 70 5.19 16.87 28.26
N ASP A 71 6.02 16.00 28.83
CA ASP A 71 5.64 14.62 29.19
C ASP A 71 4.61 14.60 30.33
N ALA A 72 4.57 15.66 31.14
CA ALA A 72 3.59 15.86 32.20
C ALA A 72 2.28 16.52 31.73
N THR A 73 2.12 16.74 30.41
CA THR A 73 0.91 17.34 29.85
C THR A 73 -0.33 16.48 30.19
N PRO A 74 -1.41 17.05 30.75
CA PRO A 74 -2.61 16.31 31.11
C PRO A 74 -3.25 15.59 29.91
N GLY A 75 -3.64 14.34 30.13
CA GLY A 75 -4.44 13.54 29.19
C GLY A 75 -4.72 12.14 29.73
N ASP A 76 -5.63 11.44 29.08
CA ASP A 76 -5.98 10.07 29.48
C ASP A 76 -4.89 9.04 29.08
N ALA A 77 -5.07 7.77 29.48
CA ALA A 77 -4.12 6.71 29.14
C ALA A 77 -3.96 6.50 27.62
N SER A 78 -5.05 6.62 26.85
CA SER A 78 -5.05 6.48 25.38
C SER A 78 -4.32 7.64 24.69
N GLU A 79 -4.45 8.85 25.21
CA GLU A 79 -3.75 10.05 24.76
C GLU A 79 -2.26 9.99 25.09
N ARG A 80 -1.88 9.55 26.31
CA ARG A 80 -0.48 9.35 26.69
C ARG A 80 0.19 8.26 25.86
N MET A 81 -0.50 7.15 25.59
CA MET A 81 0.01 6.10 24.70
C MET A 81 0.21 6.62 23.27
N ARG A 82 -0.73 7.40 22.71
CA ARG A 82 -0.55 8.04 21.40
C ARG A 82 0.64 9.00 21.38
N PHE A 83 0.84 9.73 22.46
CA PHE A 83 1.97 10.64 22.59
C PHE A 83 3.30 9.87 22.70
N ALA A 84 3.34 8.76 23.44
CA ALA A 84 4.50 7.87 23.49
C ALA A 84 4.92 7.35 22.10
N HIS A 85 3.96 6.95 21.27
CA HIS A 85 4.23 6.58 19.87
C HIS A 85 4.83 7.74 19.06
N THR A 86 4.38 8.97 19.30
CA THR A 86 4.93 10.17 18.67
C THR A 86 6.38 10.42 19.09
N LEU A 87 6.67 10.37 20.40
CA LEU A 87 8.02 10.48 20.95
C LEU A 87 8.97 9.42 20.38
N ASN A 88 8.50 8.19 20.23
CA ASN A 88 9.27 7.11 19.63
C ASN A 88 9.58 7.37 18.15
N GLN A 89 8.59 7.84 17.37
CA GLN A 89 8.77 8.13 15.94
C GLN A 89 9.81 9.21 15.65
N ILE A 90 10.01 10.15 16.57
CA ILE A 90 11.00 11.23 16.44
C ILE A 90 12.33 10.94 17.15
N GLY A 91 12.48 9.75 17.75
CA GLY A 91 13.74 9.30 18.33
C GLY A 91 13.94 9.56 19.84
N TYR A 92 12.88 9.85 20.60
CA TYR A 92 12.90 9.94 22.06
C TYR A 92 12.38 8.64 22.71
N GLY A 93 13.00 7.52 22.40
CA GLY A 93 12.58 6.18 22.82
C GLY A 93 12.54 5.98 24.33
N ARG A 94 13.50 6.53 25.09
CA ARG A 94 13.50 6.39 26.56
C ARG A 94 12.28 7.08 27.20
N ARG A 95 11.94 8.27 26.72
CA ARG A 95 10.75 9.01 27.16
C ARG A 95 9.48 8.29 26.72
N ALA A 96 9.47 7.80 25.47
CA ALA A 96 8.37 7.03 24.92
C ALA A 96 8.04 5.77 25.74
N ILE A 97 9.04 4.93 26.05
CA ILE A 97 8.80 3.69 26.79
C ILE A 97 8.35 3.97 28.23
N SER A 98 8.89 5.00 28.87
CA SER A 98 8.48 5.43 30.22
C SER A 98 7.02 5.90 30.23
N LEU A 99 6.65 6.81 29.33
CA LEU A 99 5.28 7.32 29.21
C LEU A 99 4.30 6.22 28.80
N GLY A 100 4.68 5.38 27.83
CA GLY A 100 3.87 4.26 27.36
C GLY A 100 3.62 3.22 28.47
N TYR A 101 4.64 2.94 29.29
CA TYR A 101 4.50 2.04 30.43
C TYR A 101 3.58 2.62 31.50
N SER A 102 3.74 3.90 31.86
CA SER A 102 2.84 4.57 32.80
C SER A 102 1.38 4.56 32.31
N ALA A 103 1.15 4.84 31.02
CA ALA A 103 -0.17 4.76 30.41
C ALA A 103 -0.78 3.35 30.46
N LEU A 104 0.06 2.31 30.31
CA LEU A 104 -0.37 0.92 30.44
C LEU A 104 -0.74 0.58 31.89
N CYS A 105 0.05 1.02 32.88
CA CYS A 105 -0.25 0.79 34.29
C CYS A 105 -1.63 1.35 34.69
N ASP A 106 -1.98 2.54 34.20
CA ASP A 106 -3.24 3.21 34.50
C ASP A 106 -4.47 2.55 33.85
N ALA A 107 -4.25 1.66 32.87
CA ALA A 107 -5.31 0.99 32.12
C ALA A 107 -4.88 -0.43 31.72
N ALA A 108 -4.38 -1.19 32.69
CA ALA A 108 -3.77 -2.49 32.44
C ALA A 108 -4.73 -3.52 31.84
N ASP A 109 -6.04 -3.36 32.04
CA ASP A 109 -7.10 -4.24 31.53
C ASP A 109 -7.71 -3.77 30.20
N ASP A 110 -7.15 -2.72 29.57
CA ASP A 110 -7.56 -2.28 28.25
C ASP A 110 -6.77 -3.04 27.14
N PRO A 111 -7.46 -3.86 26.31
CA PRO A 111 -6.81 -4.63 25.26
C PRO A 111 -6.20 -3.75 24.15
N ASP A 112 -6.80 -2.61 23.83
CA ASP A 112 -6.31 -1.72 22.78
C ASP A 112 -5.03 -1.00 23.24
N LEU A 113 -4.97 -0.58 24.51
CA LEU A 113 -3.78 0.00 25.10
C LEU A 113 -2.65 -1.01 25.24
N SER A 114 -2.96 -2.24 25.65
CA SER A 114 -2.00 -3.35 25.70
C SER A 114 -1.39 -3.63 24.33
N GLN A 115 -2.20 -3.64 23.27
CA GLN A 115 -1.73 -3.81 21.90
C GLN A 115 -0.86 -2.65 21.42
N LYS A 116 -1.26 -1.40 21.69
CA LYS A 116 -0.46 -0.22 21.35
C LYS A 116 0.88 -0.20 22.09
N TYR A 117 0.92 -0.62 23.35
CA TYR A 117 2.16 -0.75 24.11
C TYR A 117 3.10 -1.79 23.49
N MET A 118 2.59 -2.97 23.11
CA MET A 118 3.39 -3.96 22.38
C MET A 118 3.93 -3.39 21.06
N GLY A 119 3.10 -2.65 20.32
CA GLY A 119 3.50 -1.99 19.08
C GLY A 119 4.66 -0.99 19.25
N LEU A 120 4.72 -0.30 20.39
CA LEU A 120 5.78 0.66 20.72
C LEU A 120 7.16 -0.03 20.76
N ILE A 121 7.22 -1.21 21.39
CA ILE A 121 8.46 -1.98 21.59
C ILE A 121 8.90 -2.70 20.30
N LEU A 122 7.93 -3.10 19.45
CA LEU A 122 8.21 -3.76 18.16
C LEU A 122 8.81 -2.82 17.10
N GLN A 123 8.74 -1.51 17.32
CA GLN A 123 9.30 -0.48 16.44
C GLN A 123 10.21 0.45 17.24
N PRO A 124 11.30 -0.04 17.82
CA PRO A 124 12.10 0.75 18.75
C PRO A 124 12.88 1.84 18.01
N SER A 125 12.92 3.04 18.57
CA SER A 125 13.94 4.03 18.20
C SER A 125 15.32 3.62 18.72
N SER A 126 16.38 4.21 18.15
CA SER A 126 17.78 3.87 18.45
C SER A 126 18.16 4.03 19.92
N ASP A 127 17.48 4.89 20.68
CA ASP A 127 17.78 5.21 22.08
C ASP A 127 16.91 4.46 23.09
N MET A 128 15.85 3.75 22.64
CA MET A 128 14.83 3.15 23.52
C MET A 128 15.41 2.22 24.58
N PHE A 129 16.37 1.36 24.20
CA PHE A 129 16.94 0.32 25.07
C PHE A 129 18.38 0.60 25.50
N GLY A 130 18.82 1.86 25.54
CA GLY A 130 20.20 2.16 25.95
C GLY A 130 20.54 1.60 27.35
N ASP A 131 21.79 1.74 27.81
CA ASP A 131 22.29 1.07 29.03
C ASP A 131 21.42 1.33 30.27
N VAL A 132 20.46 0.43 30.55
CA VAL A 132 19.70 0.40 31.81
C VAL A 132 20.46 -0.54 32.74
N PRO A 133 20.99 -0.07 33.88
CA PRO A 133 21.69 -0.92 34.81
C PRO A 133 20.72 -1.96 35.39
N VAL A 134 20.94 -3.23 35.07
CA VAL A 134 20.12 -4.36 35.54
C VAL A 134 20.57 -4.77 36.94
N VAL A 135 20.25 -3.92 37.91
CA VAL A 135 20.47 -4.11 39.35
C VAL A 135 19.16 -3.93 40.11
N VAL A 136 19.03 -4.54 41.28
CA VAL A 136 17.82 -4.38 42.11
C VAL A 136 17.69 -2.93 42.56
N GLY A 137 16.55 -2.32 42.27
CA GLY A 137 16.23 -0.93 42.59
C GLY A 137 14.74 -0.66 42.36
N SER A 138 14.26 0.51 42.80
CA SER A 138 12.87 0.93 42.55
C SER A 138 12.54 0.89 41.05
N GLY A 139 11.35 0.40 40.70
CA GLY A 139 10.89 0.23 39.31
C GLY A 139 11.47 -1.00 38.59
N MET A 140 12.20 -1.88 39.30
CA MET A 140 12.70 -3.14 38.76
C MET A 140 11.82 -4.30 39.20
N PHE A 141 11.53 -5.20 38.27
CA PHE A 141 10.97 -6.51 38.60
C PHE A 141 12.09 -7.45 39.04
N ILE A 142 11.88 -8.13 40.16
CA ILE A 142 12.82 -9.09 40.73
C ILE A 142 12.18 -10.46 40.93
N GLN A 143 13.02 -11.49 40.91
CA GLN A 143 12.68 -12.81 41.42
C GLN A 143 13.84 -13.33 42.27
N ILE A 144 13.54 -13.66 43.52
CA ILE A 144 14.50 -14.19 44.49
C ILE A 144 13.95 -15.54 44.97
N SER A 145 14.74 -16.59 44.90
CA SER A 145 14.35 -17.93 45.36
C SER A 145 15.34 -18.48 46.38
N ASN A 146 14.88 -19.35 47.28
CA ASN A 146 15.76 -20.08 48.18
C ASN A 146 15.97 -21.55 47.77
N ASP A 147 16.88 -22.21 48.49
CA ASP A 147 17.28 -23.61 48.34
C ASP A 147 16.15 -24.65 48.52
N VAL A 148 15.01 -24.26 49.08
CA VAL A 148 13.84 -25.13 49.29
C VAL A 148 12.61 -24.74 48.47
N GLY A 149 12.78 -23.84 47.49
CA GLY A 149 11.75 -23.49 46.51
C GLY A 149 10.78 -22.38 46.94
N ALA A 150 11.00 -21.71 48.07
CA ALA A 150 10.27 -20.47 48.37
C ALA A 150 10.79 -19.35 47.47
N SER A 151 9.90 -18.47 47.00
CA SER A 151 10.28 -17.33 46.15
C SER A 151 9.54 -16.06 46.48
N ILE A 152 10.19 -14.94 46.21
CA ILE A 152 9.63 -13.58 46.24
C ILE A 152 9.78 -13.05 44.82
N SER A 153 8.67 -12.61 44.23
CA SER A 153 8.65 -12.00 42.91
C SER A 153 7.78 -10.76 42.92
N GLY A 154 8.23 -9.68 42.28
CA GLY A 154 7.43 -8.47 42.17
C GLY A 154 8.24 -7.26 41.75
N ILE A 155 7.55 -6.13 41.63
CA ILE A 155 8.11 -4.81 41.28
C ILE A 155 8.52 -4.10 42.56
N VAL A 156 9.79 -3.74 42.65
CA VAL A 156 10.32 -3.04 43.83
C VAL A 156 9.78 -1.62 43.87
N ASP A 157 9.11 -1.27 44.97
CA ASP A 157 8.49 0.03 45.24
C ASP A 157 7.60 0.53 44.07
N GLY A 158 6.81 -0.38 43.48
CA GLY A 158 5.79 -0.02 42.49
C GLY A 158 4.60 0.71 43.14
N ASP A 159 3.83 1.43 42.31
CA ASP A 159 2.70 2.24 42.78
C ASP A 159 1.46 1.39 43.14
N ALA A 160 1.26 0.28 42.44
CA ALA A 160 0.14 -0.64 42.62
C ALA A 160 0.48 -2.05 42.12
N ASP A 161 -0.26 -3.06 42.61
CA ASP A 161 -0.18 -4.42 42.09
C ASP A 161 -0.68 -4.45 40.65
N LEU A 162 0.07 -5.11 39.77
CA LEU A 162 -0.19 -5.16 38.34
C LEU A 162 -0.22 -6.61 37.85
N PRO A 163 -0.90 -6.91 36.74
CA PRO A 163 -1.00 -8.29 36.21
C PRO A 163 0.35 -8.97 35.98
N TRP A 164 1.40 -8.19 35.70
CA TRP A 164 2.74 -8.69 35.44
C TRP A 164 3.68 -8.71 36.66
N GLY A 165 3.21 -8.26 37.84
CA GLY A 165 3.95 -8.35 39.11
C GLY A 165 3.34 -7.54 40.25
N ASP A 166 3.32 -8.14 41.44
CA ASP A 166 2.91 -7.51 42.70
C ASP A 166 3.95 -6.49 43.18
N VAL A 167 3.55 -5.55 44.04
CA VAL A 167 4.43 -4.58 44.67
C VAL A 167 5.20 -5.22 45.82
N VAL A 168 6.51 -5.05 45.81
CA VAL A 168 7.38 -5.48 46.91
C VAL A 168 8.16 -4.28 47.44
N SER A 169 8.11 -4.05 48.75
CA SER A 169 8.84 -2.94 49.35
C SER A 169 10.35 -3.19 49.35
N SER A 170 11.14 -2.18 49.01
CA SER A 170 12.59 -2.19 49.20
C SER A 170 13.01 -2.36 50.67
N SER A 171 12.11 -2.08 51.61
CA SER A 171 12.31 -2.31 53.05
C SER A 171 11.97 -3.74 53.49
N HIS A 172 11.52 -4.60 52.58
CA HIS A 172 11.27 -6.01 52.90
C HIS A 172 12.58 -6.69 53.36
N GLY A 173 12.49 -7.51 54.42
CA GLY A 173 13.68 -8.06 55.11
C GLY A 173 14.64 -8.85 54.21
N ILE A 174 14.12 -9.48 53.16
CA ILE A 174 14.92 -10.18 52.14
C ILE A 174 15.34 -9.24 51.00
N VAL A 175 14.43 -8.40 50.47
CA VAL A 175 14.69 -7.56 49.29
C VAL A 175 15.74 -6.48 49.57
N SER A 176 15.69 -5.87 50.77
CA SER A 176 16.67 -4.87 51.22
C SER A 176 18.13 -5.36 51.12
N ARG A 177 18.36 -6.67 51.24
CA ARG A 177 19.70 -7.29 51.15
C ARG A 177 20.20 -7.46 49.72
N PHE A 178 19.31 -7.42 48.74
CA PHE A 178 19.65 -7.53 47.32
C PHE A 178 19.70 -6.17 46.61
N MET A 179 19.36 -5.06 47.28
CA MET A 179 19.41 -3.72 46.68
C MET A 179 20.79 -3.41 46.08
N GLY A 180 20.81 -2.97 44.81
CA GLY A 180 22.03 -2.66 44.06
C GLY A 180 22.79 -3.87 43.51
N THR A 181 22.33 -5.10 43.74
CA THR A 181 22.98 -6.33 43.27
C THR A 181 22.47 -6.77 41.90
N LYS A 182 23.25 -7.63 41.21
CA LYS A 182 22.93 -8.22 39.90
C LYS A 182 22.44 -9.67 40.06
N VAL A 183 21.82 -10.20 39.01
CA VAL A 183 21.46 -11.62 38.89
C VAL A 183 22.64 -12.54 39.25
N ASP A 184 22.33 -13.69 39.83
CA ASP A 184 23.26 -14.70 40.38
C ASP A 184 23.96 -14.31 41.68
N HIS A 185 23.62 -13.18 42.29
CA HIS A 185 24.01 -12.89 43.66
C HIS A 185 23.25 -13.80 44.64
N SER A 186 23.96 -14.33 45.64
CA SER A 186 23.39 -15.16 46.70
C SER A 186 23.80 -14.65 48.07
N ILE A 187 22.88 -14.78 49.03
CA ILE A 187 23.10 -14.44 50.44
C ILE A 187 22.64 -15.60 51.32
N GLU A 188 23.34 -15.80 52.43
CA GLU A 188 22.91 -16.71 53.49
C GLU A 188 22.14 -15.92 54.55
N MET A 189 20.99 -16.44 54.97
CA MET A 189 20.15 -15.84 56.00
C MET A 189 19.79 -16.90 57.04
N ASP A 190 20.06 -16.58 58.30
CA ASP A 190 19.56 -17.36 59.42
C ASP A 190 18.04 -17.19 59.52
N THR A 191 17.32 -18.31 59.55
CA THR A 191 15.89 -18.34 59.84
C THR A 191 15.65 -18.77 61.28
N ASP A 192 14.42 -18.59 61.77
CA ASP A 192 14.04 -19.14 63.07
C ASP A 192 14.40 -20.64 63.14
N PHE A 193 14.90 -21.10 64.30
CA PHE A 193 15.34 -22.48 64.56
C PHE A 193 16.72 -22.92 64.00
N ASP A 194 17.71 -22.01 63.90
CA ASP A 194 19.10 -22.33 63.48
C ASP A 194 19.22 -22.95 62.07
N VAL A 195 18.25 -22.69 61.19
CA VAL A 195 18.29 -23.14 59.79
C VAL A 195 18.82 -22.00 58.92
N VAL A 196 19.97 -22.21 58.30
CA VAL A 196 20.53 -21.29 57.29
C VAL A 196 19.82 -21.52 55.95
N ARG A 197 19.33 -20.45 55.33
CA ARG A 197 18.75 -20.46 53.99
C ARG A 197 19.61 -19.67 53.04
N THR A 198 19.91 -20.26 51.89
CA THR A 198 20.57 -19.54 50.79
C THR A 198 19.51 -18.97 49.87
N TRP A 199 19.43 -17.65 49.80
CA TRP A 199 18.59 -16.93 48.85
C TRP A 199 19.43 -16.50 47.65
N THR A 200 18.91 -16.66 46.45
CA THR A 200 19.57 -16.30 45.21
C THR A 200 18.66 -15.42 44.37
N LEU A 201 19.22 -14.35 43.83
CA LEU A 201 18.56 -13.47 42.88
C LEU A 201 18.59 -14.10 41.49
N THR A 202 17.45 -14.61 41.03
CA THR A 202 17.35 -15.36 39.77
C THR A 202 16.94 -14.51 38.58
N LEU A 203 16.32 -13.35 38.83
CA LEU A 203 15.93 -12.43 37.77
C LEU A 203 15.92 -10.99 38.28
N VAL A 204 16.44 -10.08 37.48
CA VAL A 204 16.28 -8.63 37.60
C VAL A 204 16.05 -8.09 36.21
N GLN A 205 15.03 -7.26 36.04
CA GLN A 205 14.77 -6.55 34.80
C GLN A 205 13.89 -5.32 35.04
N PRO A 206 13.85 -4.35 34.13
CA PRO A 206 12.93 -3.23 34.25
C PRO A 206 11.46 -3.69 34.24
N ALA A 207 10.61 -3.03 35.02
CA ALA A 207 9.19 -3.40 35.11
C ALA A 207 8.44 -3.26 33.77
N TRP A 208 8.82 -2.28 32.94
CA TRP A 208 8.29 -2.11 31.59
C TRP A 208 8.56 -3.33 30.68
N LEU A 209 9.72 -3.97 30.84
CA LEU A 209 10.09 -5.16 30.07
C LEU A 209 9.34 -6.39 30.57
N ARG A 210 9.14 -6.50 31.89
CA ARG A 210 8.30 -7.54 32.48
C ARG A 210 6.86 -7.47 31.96
N ALA A 211 6.29 -6.27 31.88
CA ALA A 211 4.94 -6.06 31.34
C ALA A 211 4.82 -6.51 29.88
N TRP A 212 5.86 -6.29 29.07
CA TRP A 212 5.87 -6.77 27.69
C TRP A 212 5.89 -8.29 27.59
N TYR A 213 6.74 -8.97 28.38
CA TYR A 213 6.76 -10.43 28.41
C TYR A 213 5.43 -11.02 28.89
N ASP A 214 4.82 -10.44 29.92
CA ASP A 214 3.50 -10.88 30.39
C ASP A 214 2.43 -10.75 29.29
N LEU A 215 2.40 -9.62 28.58
CA LEU A 215 1.46 -9.43 27.46
C LEU A 215 1.70 -10.44 26.33
N LEU A 216 2.95 -10.78 26.03
CA LEU A 216 3.26 -11.83 25.03
C LEU A 216 2.81 -13.22 25.47
N GLU A 217 2.96 -13.54 26.76
CA GLU A 217 2.66 -14.87 27.31
C GLU A 217 1.17 -15.07 27.58
N ASN A 218 0.50 -14.02 28.09
CA ASN A 218 -0.81 -14.12 28.70
C ASN A 218 -1.90 -13.31 27.97
N SER A 219 -1.61 -12.64 26.84
CA SER A 219 -2.60 -11.83 26.11
C SER A 219 -3.88 -12.57 25.74
N GLU A 220 -3.80 -13.80 25.24
CA GLU A 220 -4.99 -14.60 24.87
C GLU A 220 -5.85 -14.93 26.10
N ALA A 221 -5.21 -15.22 27.22
CA ALA A 221 -5.89 -15.53 28.48
C ALA A 221 -6.52 -14.28 29.10
N ARG A 222 -5.83 -13.13 29.02
CA ARG A 222 -6.28 -11.85 29.56
C ARG A 222 -7.37 -11.20 28.69
N PHE A 223 -7.29 -11.34 27.38
CA PHE A 223 -8.17 -10.67 26.41
C PHE A 223 -8.76 -11.65 25.38
N PRO A 224 -9.65 -12.58 25.81
CA PRO A 224 -10.21 -13.58 24.92
C PRO A 224 -11.02 -12.93 23.78
N GLY A 225 -10.63 -13.22 22.54
CA GLY A 225 -11.31 -12.71 21.33
C GLY A 225 -10.81 -11.34 20.82
N ALA A 226 -9.82 -10.73 21.48
CA ALA A 226 -9.17 -9.52 20.96
C ALA A 226 -8.39 -9.83 19.66
N THR A 227 -8.43 -8.91 18.69
CA THR A 227 -7.71 -9.04 17.41
C THR A 227 -6.32 -8.42 17.50
N GLY A 228 -5.23 -9.17 17.28
CA GLY A 228 -3.89 -8.58 17.38
C GLY A 228 -2.73 -9.57 17.34
N VAL A 229 -1.72 -9.34 18.18
CA VAL A 229 -0.53 -10.21 18.32
C VAL A 229 -0.97 -11.55 18.92
N VAL A 230 -0.73 -12.63 18.19
CA VAL A 230 -1.06 -14.00 18.60
C VAL A 230 0.23 -14.76 18.84
N LYS A 231 0.37 -15.40 20.01
CA LYS A 231 1.50 -16.29 20.27
C LYS A 231 1.33 -17.57 19.46
N ILE A 232 2.20 -17.80 18.47
CA ILE A 232 2.21 -19.06 17.73
C ILE A 232 3.28 -19.96 18.33
N GLU A 233 2.86 -20.92 19.16
CA GLU A 233 3.76 -21.98 19.62
C GLU A 233 4.06 -22.95 18.47
N ILE A 234 5.33 -22.98 18.07
CA ILE A 234 5.87 -23.93 17.08
C ILE A 234 6.44 -25.12 17.86
N GLN A 235 5.72 -26.24 17.87
CA GLN A 235 6.24 -27.51 18.39
C GLN A 235 7.03 -28.23 17.29
N ASP A 236 8.19 -28.81 17.62
CA ASP A 236 8.95 -29.74 16.76
C ASP A 236 9.18 -29.30 15.29
N LYS A 237 9.40 -28.00 15.05
CA LYS A 237 9.55 -27.44 13.69
C LYS A 237 8.32 -27.62 12.79
N ASP A 238 7.14 -27.84 13.38
CA ASP A 238 5.86 -27.86 12.66
C ASP A 238 5.37 -26.43 12.39
N PHE A 239 5.64 -25.94 11.18
CA PHE A 239 5.20 -24.64 10.70
C PHE A 239 3.74 -24.65 10.20
N SER A 240 2.99 -25.75 10.33
CA SER A 240 1.64 -25.89 9.77
C SER A 240 0.68 -24.79 10.23
N LYS A 241 0.78 -24.32 11.46
CA LYS A 241 -0.03 -23.19 11.96
C LYS A 241 0.31 -21.87 11.26
N VAL A 242 1.59 -21.55 11.11
CA VAL A 242 2.08 -20.37 10.35
C VAL A 242 1.64 -20.46 8.90
N PHE A 243 1.82 -21.62 8.26
CA PHE A 243 1.38 -21.88 6.89
C PHE A 243 -0.14 -21.78 6.72
N SER A 244 -0.92 -22.25 7.69
CA SER A 244 -2.39 -22.09 7.67
C SER A 244 -2.82 -20.63 7.78
N GLN A 245 -2.08 -19.79 8.51
CA GLN A 245 -2.35 -18.36 8.58
C GLN A 245 -1.95 -17.64 7.30
N ILE A 246 -0.78 -17.96 6.72
CA ILE A 246 -0.36 -17.44 5.40
C ILE A 246 -1.40 -17.84 4.34
N ARG A 247 -1.90 -19.07 4.39
CA ARG A 247 -2.97 -19.55 3.50
C ARG A 247 -4.27 -18.78 3.72
N ARG A 248 -4.72 -18.56 4.96
CA ARG A 248 -5.91 -17.72 5.25
C ARG A 248 -5.74 -16.28 4.77
N GLN A 249 -4.55 -15.72 4.87
CA GLN A 249 -4.23 -14.40 4.33
C GLN A 249 -4.29 -14.40 2.80
N ALA A 250 -3.76 -15.44 2.14
CA ALA A 250 -3.87 -15.62 0.69
C ALA A 250 -5.32 -15.81 0.23
N GLU A 251 -6.14 -16.54 0.99
CA GLU A 251 -7.58 -16.73 0.74
C GLU A 251 -8.38 -15.43 0.93
N ARG A 252 -8.04 -14.60 1.94
CA ARG A 252 -8.59 -13.24 2.08
C ARG A 252 -8.20 -12.35 0.90
N GLY A 253 -6.94 -12.43 0.45
CA GLY A 253 -6.48 -11.74 -0.75
C GLY A 253 -7.28 -12.14 -1.98
N GLN A 254 -7.60 -13.43 -2.14
CA GLN A 254 -8.43 -13.91 -3.25
C GLN A 254 -9.85 -13.32 -3.20
N LYS A 255 -10.49 -13.28 -2.03
CA LYS A 255 -11.83 -12.66 -1.90
C LYS A 255 -11.84 -11.18 -2.28
N LEU A 256 -10.77 -10.43 -1.99
CA LEU A 256 -10.62 -9.03 -2.42
C LEU A 256 -10.49 -8.94 -3.96
N LEU A 257 -9.74 -9.86 -4.58
CA LEU A 257 -9.64 -9.92 -6.04
C LEU A 257 -10.99 -10.19 -6.69
N ASP A 258 -11.75 -11.14 -6.15
CA ASP A 258 -13.06 -11.50 -6.67
C ASP A 258 -14.02 -10.30 -6.54
N ALA A 259 -14.03 -9.63 -5.39
CA ALA A 259 -14.82 -8.41 -5.19
C ALA A 259 -14.43 -7.26 -6.16
N TYR A 260 -13.14 -7.06 -6.44
CA TYR A 260 -12.69 -6.06 -7.42
C TYR A 260 -13.20 -6.36 -8.83
N ARG A 261 -13.17 -7.63 -9.22
CA ARG A 261 -13.60 -8.08 -10.55
C ARG A 261 -15.12 -7.97 -10.70
N GLU A 262 -15.86 -8.37 -9.68
CA GLU A 262 -17.33 -8.50 -9.75
C GLU A 262 -18.07 -7.17 -9.53
N HIS A 263 -17.55 -6.28 -8.67
CA HIS A 263 -18.36 -5.17 -8.15
C HIS A 263 -17.96 -3.76 -8.61
N ALA A 264 -17.04 -3.62 -9.57
CA ALA A 264 -16.61 -2.32 -10.12
C ALA A 264 -16.26 -1.29 -9.01
N ILE A 265 -15.50 -1.72 -8.02
CA ILE A 265 -15.10 -0.91 -6.87
C ILE A 265 -13.80 -0.15 -7.20
N PRO A 266 -13.70 1.15 -6.89
CA PRO A 266 -12.46 1.91 -7.05
C PRO A 266 -11.28 1.27 -6.29
N LEU A 267 -10.08 1.35 -6.86
CA LEU A 267 -8.83 0.82 -6.29
C LEU A 267 -8.59 1.35 -4.87
N ALA A 268 -8.77 2.66 -4.67
CA ALA A 268 -8.58 3.27 -3.35
C ALA A 268 -9.58 2.73 -2.31
N VAL A 269 -10.82 2.47 -2.72
CA VAL A 269 -11.88 1.92 -1.86
C VAL A 269 -11.60 0.47 -1.51
N ILE A 270 -11.26 -0.37 -2.49
CA ILE A 270 -11.01 -1.78 -2.22
C ILE A 270 -9.67 -2.04 -1.52
N ALA A 271 -8.67 -1.19 -1.76
CA ALA A 271 -7.47 -1.18 -0.95
C ALA A 271 -7.81 -0.86 0.52
N GLY A 272 -8.79 0.01 0.77
CA GLY A 272 -9.25 0.34 2.12
C GLY A 272 -8.08 0.74 3.03
N ARG A 273 -8.06 0.24 4.27
CA ARG A 273 -6.94 0.45 5.22
C ARG A 273 -5.71 -0.42 4.95
N HIS A 274 -5.61 -1.09 3.79
CA HIS A 274 -4.43 -1.88 3.46
C HIS A 274 -3.22 -0.94 3.39
N GLN A 275 -2.14 -1.31 4.08
CA GLN A 275 -1.00 -0.41 4.38
C GLN A 275 -0.34 0.20 3.12
N ALA A 276 -0.49 -0.45 1.96
CA ALA A 276 0.12 -0.04 0.70
C ALA A 276 -0.82 0.74 -0.26
N GLY A 277 -2.08 0.99 0.13
CA GLY A 277 -3.04 1.80 -0.63
C GLY A 277 -3.34 1.30 -2.06
N ALA A 278 -3.85 2.19 -2.92
CA ALA A 278 -4.21 1.88 -4.30
C ALA A 278 -3.03 1.37 -5.15
N VAL A 279 -1.84 1.95 -4.96
CA VAL A 279 -0.60 1.53 -5.64
C VAL A 279 -0.23 0.10 -5.27
N GLY A 280 -0.18 -0.21 -3.97
CA GLY A 280 0.17 -1.55 -3.51
C GLY A 280 -0.86 -2.61 -3.93
N PHE A 281 -2.15 -2.25 -3.97
CA PHE A 281 -3.16 -3.17 -4.50
C PHE A 281 -3.02 -3.40 -6.02
N ALA A 282 -2.67 -2.36 -6.78
CA ALA A 282 -2.37 -2.50 -8.21
C ALA A 282 -1.13 -3.37 -8.47
N ASP A 283 -0.09 -3.25 -7.65
CA ASP A 283 1.09 -4.12 -7.72
C ASP A 283 0.73 -5.57 -7.31
N PHE A 284 -0.14 -5.75 -6.32
CA PHE A 284 -0.68 -7.07 -5.95
C PHE A 284 -1.47 -7.72 -7.11
N LEU A 285 -2.26 -6.95 -7.87
CA LEU A 285 -2.92 -7.44 -9.08
C LEU A 285 -1.89 -7.90 -10.11
N LEU A 286 -0.86 -7.09 -10.35
CA LEU A 286 0.22 -7.39 -11.31
C LEU A 286 0.93 -8.70 -10.96
N ASP A 287 1.29 -8.91 -9.69
CA ASP A 287 1.93 -10.13 -9.18
C ASP A 287 1.07 -11.38 -9.39
N ARG A 288 -0.26 -11.24 -9.36
CA ARG A 288 -1.22 -12.33 -9.64
C ARG A 288 -1.51 -12.51 -11.12
N GLY A 289 -0.82 -11.77 -11.98
CA GLY A 289 -1.07 -11.80 -13.42
C GLY A 289 -2.42 -11.19 -13.80
N LEU A 290 -2.97 -10.31 -12.97
CA LEU A 290 -4.18 -9.55 -13.24
C LEU A 290 -3.83 -8.11 -13.64
N GLY A 291 -4.79 -7.42 -14.24
CA GLY A 291 -4.64 -6.03 -14.65
C GLY A 291 -5.58 -5.10 -13.89
N VAL A 292 -5.21 -3.83 -13.82
CA VAL A 292 -6.09 -2.76 -13.32
C VAL A 292 -7.15 -2.48 -14.37
N ARG A 293 -8.43 -2.37 -13.99
CA ARG A 293 -9.50 -1.99 -14.91
C ARG A 293 -9.34 -0.54 -15.34
N THR A 294 -8.72 -0.32 -16.50
CA THR A 294 -8.43 1.05 -16.98
C THR A 294 -9.39 1.61 -17.99
N ALA A 295 -10.04 0.80 -18.80
CA ALA A 295 -11.08 1.23 -19.72
C ALA A 295 -11.98 0.05 -20.09
N THR A 296 -13.08 0.33 -20.78
CA THR A 296 -14.05 -0.70 -21.21
C THR A 296 -13.64 -1.43 -22.48
N GLY A 297 -12.62 -0.95 -23.22
CA GLY A 297 -12.24 -1.50 -24.52
C GLY A 297 -13.02 -0.93 -25.71
N ASN A 298 -13.99 -0.04 -25.47
CA ASN A 298 -14.78 0.58 -26.52
C ASN A 298 -14.00 1.70 -27.25
N ALA A 299 -13.82 1.56 -28.56
CA ALA A 299 -13.15 2.54 -29.41
C ALA A 299 -13.84 3.92 -29.42
N GLU A 300 -15.17 3.96 -29.32
CA GLU A 300 -15.91 5.22 -29.23
C GLU A 300 -15.63 5.94 -27.92
N ALA A 301 -15.60 5.22 -26.79
CA ALA A 301 -15.27 5.79 -25.49
C ALA A 301 -13.84 6.38 -25.48
N PHE A 302 -12.89 5.68 -26.10
CA PHE A 302 -11.52 6.18 -26.30
C PHE A 302 -11.51 7.48 -27.11
N ALA A 303 -12.21 7.51 -28.25
CA ALA A 303 -12.28 8.70 -29.10
C ALA A 303 -12.98 9.88 -28.40
N GLN A 304 -14.03 9.62 -27.61
CA GLN A 304 -14.72 10.62 -26.80
C GLN A 304 -13.79 11.22 -25.74
N ALA A 305 -13.02 10.39 -25.03
CA ALA A 305 -12.06 10.87 -24.03
C ALA A 305 -10.96 11.75 -24.65
N VAL A 306 -10.44 11.38 -25.82
CA VAL A 306 -9.48 12.24 -26.57
C VAL A 306 -10.12 13.58 -26.97
N ARG A 307 -11.37 13.58 -27.43
CA ARG A 307 -12.10 14.82 -27.75
C ARG A 307 -12.38 15.69 -26.51
N ARG A 308 -12.64 15.09 -25.35
CA ARG A 308 -12.77 15.83 -24.08
C ARG A 308 -11.50 16.61 -23.76
N ILE A 309 -10.33 16.01 -23.93
CA ILE A 309 -9.04 16.69 -23.72
C ILE A 309 -8.90 17.90 -24.66
N GLU A 310 -9.21 17.71 -25.94
CA GLU A 310 -9.12 18.75 -26.97
C GLU A 310 -10.07 19.93 -26.68
N THR A 311 -11.29 19.64 -26.21
CA THR A 311 -12.32 20.65 -25.92
C THR A 311 -12.19 21.29 -24.53
N HIS A 312 -11.54 20.63 -23.57
CA HIS A 312 -11.33 21.14 -22.21
C HIS A 312 -10.41 22.37 -22.16
N GLY A 313 -9.60 22.59 -23.19
CA GLY A 313 -8.84 23.83 -23.34
C GLY A 313 -7.75 24.04 -22.29
N ARG A 314 -7.10 22.96 -21.83
CA ARG A 314 -5.96 23.01 -20.90
C ARG A 314 -6.25 23.71 -19.55
N ARG A 315 -7.48 23.62 -19.03
CA ARG A 315 -7.87 24.23 -17.74
C ARG A 315 -7.31 23.50 -16.50
N GLY A 316 -6.53 22.46 -16.71
CA GLY A 316 -5.90 21.65 -15.67
C GLY A 316 -6.58 20.31 -15.45
N ALA A 317 -5.87 19.43 -14.73
CA ALA A 317 -6.34 18.11 -14.36
C ALA A 317 -5.93 17.76 -12.92
N VAL A 318 -6.74 16.96 -12.24
CA VAL A 318 -6.45 16.40 -10.92
C VAL A 318 -6.15 14.92 -11.07
N LEU A 319 -5.08 14.46 -10.42
CA LEU A 319 -4.65 13.05 -10.44
C LEU A 319 -5.04 12.37 -9.13
N ASP A 320 -5.47 11.11 -9.20
CA ASP A 320 -5.44 10.21 -8.05
C ASP A 320 -4.02 9.66 -7.80
N GLY A 321 -3.77 9.10 -6.61
CA GLY A 321 -2.45 8.65 -6.21
C GLY A 321 -1.88 7.52 -7.07
N PHE A 322 -2.72 6.59 -7.55
CA PHE A 322 -2.26 5.53 -8.45
C PHE A 322 -1.82 6.09 -9.80
N THR A 323 -2.61 6.99 -10.37
CA THR A 323 -2.32 7.60 -11.68
C THR A 323 -1.13 8.54 -11.61
N ALA A 324 -1.01 9.34 -10.55
CA ALA A 324 0.18 10.17 -10.31
C ALA A 324 1.45 9.31 -10.18
N TRP A 325 1.37 8.20 -9.44
CA TRP A 325 2.45 7.25 -9.31
C TRP A 325 2.91 6.67 -10.65
N ARG A 326 1.97 6.22 -11.49
CA ARG A 326 2.29 5.70 -12.83
C ARG A 326 2.79 6.79 -13.78
N ALA A 327 2.21 7.99 -13.74
CA ALA A 327 2.68 9.11 -14.55
C ALA A 327 4.13 9.51 -14.25
N ALA A 328 4.49 9.53 -12.96
CA ALA A 328 5.85 9.77 -12.51
C ALA A 328 6.80 8.62 -12.89
N GLN A 329 6.35 7.37 -12.73
CA GLN A 329 7.10 6.18 -13.17
C GLN A 329 7.44 6.23 -14.67
N PHE A 330 6.48 6.65 -15.49
CA PHE A 330 6.63 6.72 -16.94
C PHE A 330 7.25 8.04 -17.41
N LYS A 331 7.59 8.93 -16.46
CA LYS A 331 8.18 10.26 -16.73
C LYS A 331 7.33 11.12 -17.67
N VAL A 332 6.00 10.98 -17.60
CA VAL A 332 5.07 11.69 -18.48
C VAL A 332 4.37 12.89 -17.85
N LEU A 333 4.65 13.21 -16.58
CA LEU A 333 4.11 14.41 -15.93
C LEU A 333 4.34 15.70 -16.75
N PRO A 334 5.53 15.98 -17.32
CA PRO A 334 5.72 17.18 -18.15
C PRO A 334 4.88 17.19 -19.42
N LEU A 335 4.66 16.01 -20.02
CA LEU A 335 3.79 15.84 -21.18
C LEU A 335 2.33 16.13 -20.79
N LEU A 336 1.88 15.61 -19.66
CA LEU A 336 0.53 15.84 -19.14
C LEU A 336 0.29 17.33 -18.88
N THR A 337 1.23 18.05 -18.26
CA THR A 337 1.12 19.50 -18.06
C THR A 337 0.97 20.27 -19.37
N LYS A 338 1.71 19.85 -20.41
CA LYS A 338 1.62 20.45 -21.75
C LYS A 338 0.31 20.18 -22.47
N VAL A 339 -0.46 19.15 -22.10
CA VAL A 339 -1.69 18.78 -22.80
C VAL A 339 -2.94 19.14 -22.00
N LEU A 340 -2.89 18.99 -20.69
CA LEU A 340 -4.01 19.16 -19.79
C LEU A 340 -3.99 20.52 -19.07
N GLY A 341 -2.84 21.19 -19.03
CA GLY A 341 -2.65 22.41 -18.23
C GLY A 341 -2.10 22.12 -16.83
N PRO A 342 -2.30 23.01 -15.85
CA PRO A 342 -1.84 22.80 -14.48
C PRO A 342 -2.32 21.46 -13.91
N LEU A 343 -1.41 20.69 -13.33
CA LEU A 343 -1.74 19.43 -12.65
C LEU A 343 -1.90 19.69 -11.17
N ALA A 344 -2.86 19.01 -10.54
CA ALA A 344 -3.05 19.04 -9.11
C ALA A 344 -3.20 17.62 -8.55
N ILE A 345 -2.85 17.45 -7.28
CA ILE A 345 -3.05 16.21 -6.53
C ILE A 345 -3.61 16.56 -5.15
N PRO A 346 -4.61 15.80 -4.65
CA PRO A 346 -5.04 15.94 -3.26
C PRO A 346 -3.90 15.68 -2.29
N THR A 347 -3.84 16.46 -1.22
CA THR A 347 -2.86 16.27 -0.15
C THR A 347 -2.95 14.88 0.48
N THR A 348 -4.16 14.34 0.60
CA THR A 348 -4.43 12.99 1.13
C THR A 348 -3.79 11.89 0.28
N GLU A 349 -3.83 12.01 -1.05
CA GLU A 349 -3.23 11.07 -1.99
C GLU A 349 -1.69 11.09 -1.91
N LEU A 350 -1.09 12.29 -1.85
CA LEU A 350 0.36 12.42 -1.71
C LEU A 350 0.85 11.78 -0.40
N ILE A 351 0.13 11.99 0.72
CA ILE A 351 0.45 11.35 1.99
C ILE A 351 0.32 9.83 1.92
N ALA A 352 -0.70 9.32 1.22
CA ALA A 352 -0.83 7.88 1.03
C ALA A 352 0.40 7.29 0.32
N LEU A 353 0.94 8.00 -0.67
CA LEU A 353 2.20 7.63 -1.32
C LEU A 353 3.41 7.74 -0.39
N GLN A 354 3.51 8.80 0.43
CA GLN A 354 4.60 8.94 1.40
C GLN A 354 4.58 7.83 2.46
N LYS A 355 3.40 7.43 2.93
CA LYS A 355 3.23 6.28 3.84
C LYS A 355 3.72 4.97 3.22
N LEU A 356 3.44 4.77 1.92
CA LEU A 356 3.94 3.60 1.19
C LEU A 356 5.47 3.54 1.20
N VAL A 357 6.15 4.68 1.06
CA VAL A 357 7.62 4.77 1.13
C VAL A 357 8.13 4.54 2.54
N ALA A 358 7.50 5.15 3.55
CA ALA A 358 7.89 4.97 4.95
C ALA A 358 7.85 3.49 5.39
N LEU A 359 6.93 2.69 4.85
CA LEU A 359 6.89 1.25 5.11
C LEU A 359 8.10 0.48 4.54
N GLN A 360 8.67 0.95 3.43
CA GLN A 360 9.87 0.37 2.80
C GLN A 360 11.16 0.87 3.45
N ASP A 361 11.15 2.11 3.93
CA ASP A 361 12.29 2.82 4.52
C ASP A 361 12.47 2.54 6.02
N ALA A 362 11.56 1.77 6.63
CA ALA A 362 11.68 1.38 8.04
C ALA A 362 13.02 0.64 8.25
N ASP A 363 13.95 1.29 8.96
CA ASP A 363 15.29 0.79 9.24
C ASP A 363 15.20 -0.43 10.17
N ARG A 364 15.06 -1.60 9.56
CA ARG A 364 15.02 -2.88 10.26
C ARG A 364 16.42 -3.48 10.18
N PRO A 365 17.16 -3.58 11.30
CA PRO A 365 18.45 -4.25 11.29
C PRO A 365 18.27 -5.72 10.88
N GLY A 366 19.02 -6.16 9.86
CA GLY A 366 19.06 -7.55 9.37
C GLY A 366 18.36 -7.81 8.04
N GLN A 367 18.46 -9.05 7.56
CA GLN A 367 17.70 -9.53 6.40
C GLN A 367 16.23 -9.66 6.81
N SER A 368 15.30 -9.09 6.04
CA SER A 368 13.89 -9.44 6.22
C SER A 368 13.46 -10.47 5.19
N MET A 369 12.91 -11.54 5.73
CA MET A 369 12.33 -12.65 5.02
C MET A 369 10.82 -12.44 4.97
N SER A 370 10.24 -12.39 3.78
CA SER A 370 8.80 -12.48 3.58
C SER A 370 8.46 -13.81 2.94
N THR A 371 7.53 -14.54 3.55
CA THR A 371 7.00 -15.80 2.99
C THR A 371 5.64 -15.51 2.37
N SER A 372 5.48 -15.79 1.07
CA SER A 372 4.21 -15.66 0.36
C SER A 372 3.69 -17.03 -0.06
N TYR A 373 2.37 -17.16 -0.27
CA TYR A 373 1.76 -18.36 -0.82
C TYR A 373 1.08 -18.02 -2.13
N GLN A 374 1.54 -18.64 -3.22
CA GLN A 374 1.04 -18.42 -4.57
C GLN A 374 0.96 -19.75 -5.30
N ASN A 375 -0.11 -19.98 -6.08
CA ASN A 375 -0.27 -21.17 -6.93
C ASN A 375 -0.02 -22.53 -6.23
N GLY A 376 -0.41 -22.66 -4.97
CA GLY A 376 -0.23 -23.91 -4.23
C GLY A 376 1.13 -24.07 -3.55
N GLN A 377 2.06 -23.13 -3.73
CA GLN A 377 3.44 -23.20 -3.26
C GLN A 377 3.81 -22.01 -2.36
N TYR A 378 4.74 -22.26 -1.43
CA TYR A 378 5.31 -21.22 -0.58
C TYR A 378 6.58 -20.66 -1.23
N PHE A 379 6.66 -19.34 -1.32
CA PHE A 379 7.82 -18.62 -1.83
C PHE A 379 8.45 -17.82 -0.69
N LYS A 380 9.77 -17.88 -0.59
CA LYS A 380 10.56 -17.11 0.36
C LYS A 380 11.30 -16.02 -0.42
N HIS A 381 11.05 -14.77 -0.05
CA HIS A 381 11.79 -13.63 -0.55
C HIS A 381 12.66 -13.07 0.57
N GLU A 382 13.96 -13.02 0.33
CA GLU A 382 14.92 -12.32 1.17
C GLU A 382 15.29 -11.03 0.45
N LEU A 383 15.11 -9.90 1.14
CA LEU A 383 15.56 -8.60 0.67
C LEU A 383 16.65 -8.11 1.60
N SER A 384 17.82 -7.84 1.04
CA SER A 384 18.93 -7.20 1.75
C SER A 384 18.59 -5.76 2.13
N GLN A 385 19.34 -5.20 3.08
CA GLN A 385 19.20 -3.79 3.47
C GLN A 385 19.53 -2.84 2.30
N ALA A 386 20.54 -3.18 1.48
CA ALA A 386 20.92 -2.39 0.32
C ALA A 386 19.79 -2.34 -0.73
N GLU A 387 19.17 -3.47 -1.06
CA GLU A 387 18.04 -3.52 -2.00
C GLU A 387 16.84 -2.72 -1.49
N ARG A 388 16.58 -2.71 -0.18
CA ARG A 388 15.51 -1.88 0.41
C ARG A 388 15.80 -0.39 0.30
N ALA A 389 17.04 0.00 0.59
CA ALA A 389 17.47 1.39 0.50
C ALA A 389 17.38 1.89 -0.94
N GLU A 390 17.81 1.08 -1.92
CA GLU A 390 17.61 1.38 -3.34
C GLU A 390 16.12 1.48 -3.70
N ILE A 391 15.29 0.59 -3.16
CA ILE A 391 13.84 0.63 -3.38
C ILE A 391 13.24 1.94 -2.85
N ALA A 392 13.51 2.27 -1.59
CA ALA A 392 13.03 3.48 -0.96
C ALA A 392 13.53 4.73 -1.70
N ALA A 393 14.80 4.76 -2.14
CA ALA A 393 15.37 5.89 -2.86
C ALA A 393 14.64 6.17 -4.19
N TRP A 394 14.37 5.13 -5.01
CA TRP A 394 13.64 5.36 -6.26
C TRP A 394 12.19 5.79 -6.02
N MET A 395 11.56 5.30 -4.94
CA MET A 395 10.20 5.69 -4.58
C MET A 395 10.14 7.15 -4.10
N LYS A 396 11.13 7.60 -3.30
CA LYS A 396 11.27 9.00 -2.87
C LYS A 396 11.40 9.93 -4.08
N ALA A 397 12.31 9.62 -5.01
CA ALA A 397 12.48 10.40 -6.23
C ALA A 397 11.19 10.50 -7.08
N ARG A 398 10.35 9.46 -7.03
CA ARG A 398 9.05 9.48 -7.71
C ARG A 398 8.08 10.45 -7.06
N ILE A 399 7.98 10.44 -5.73
CA ILE A 399 7.13 11.37 -4.96
C ILE A 399 7.59 12.81 -5.18
N GLU A 400 8.91 13.06 -5.16
CA GLU A 400 9.48 14.38 -5.45
C GLU A 400 9.05 14.87 -6.83
N SER A 401 9.14 14.03 -7.86
CA SER A 401 8.70 14.42 -9.22
C SER A 401 7.19 14.73 -9.31
N ILE A 402 6.36 14.08 -8.48
CA ILE A 402 4.92 14.38 -8.39
C ILE A 402 4.71 15.74 -7.73
N ALA A 403 5.38 15.99 -6.60
CA ALA A 403 5.30 17.23 -5.84
C ALA A 403 5.81 18.44 -6.66
N GLU A 404 6.84 18.25 -7.48
CA GLU A 404 7.35 19.30 -8.39
C GLU A 404 6.39 19.61 -9.55
N ALA A 405 5.72 18.58 -10.09
CA ALA A 405 4.87 18.75 -11.27
C ALA A 405 3.43 19.15 -10.96
N CYS A 406 2.95 18.86 -9.73
CA CYS A 406 1.56 19.04 -9.33
C CYS A 406 1.43 20.07 -8.21
N THR A 407 0.40 20.90 -8.28
CA THR A 407 -0.05 21.69 -7.12
C THR A 407 -0.71 20.75 -6.12
N ILE A 408 -0.19 20.74 -4.89
CA ILE A 408 -0.75 19.95 -3.78
C ILE A 408 -1.86 20.77 -3.15
N GLU A 409 -3.09 20.26 -3.19
CA GLU A 409 -4.26 21.01 -2.71
C GLU A 409 -5.00 20.24 -1.60
N PRO A 410 -5.39 20.91 -0.51
CA PRO A 410 -6.32 20.33 0.45
C PRO A 410 -7.71 20.19 -0.17
N VAL A 411 -8.46 19.18 0.27
CA VAL A 411 -9.80 18.92 -0.27
C VAL A 411 -10.86 19.32 0.73
N THR A 412 -11.89 20.00 0.24
CA THR A 412 -13.04 20.39 1.04
C THR A 412 -14.26 19.68 0.48
N VAL A 413 -14.85 18.82 1.30
CA VAL A 413 -16.09 18.15 0.97
C VAL A 413 -17.21 19.21 0.97
N PRO A 414 -18.01 19.33 -0.10
CA PRO A 414 -19.12 20.29 -0.15
C PRO A 414 -20.15 20.01 0.95
N ASP A 415 -20.79 21.05 1.50
CA ASP A 415 -21.83 20.88 2.53
C ASP A 415 -23.07 20.16 1.98
N ASP A 416 -23.42 20.43 0.70
CA ASP A 416 -24.49 19.74 -0.02
C ASP A 416 -23.92 18.51 -0.74
N LEU A 417 -23.94 17.36 -0.07
CA LEU A 417 -23.55 16.10 -0.68
C LEU A 417 -24.73 15.49 -1.47
N PRO A 418 -24.50 14.97 -2.69
CA PRO A 418 -25.49 14.13 -3.34
C PRO A 418 -25.82 12.90 -2.47
N ASP A 419 -27.08 12.45 -2.42
CA ASP A 419 -27.52 11.27 -1.64
C ASP A 419 -26.65 10.02 -1.86
N ALA A 420 -26.08 9.87 -3.07
CA ALA A 420 -25.17 8.78 -3.42
C ALA A 420 -23.86 8.82 -2.60
N LEU A 421 -23.36 10.01 -2.31
CA LEU A 421 -22.14 10.22 -1.54
C LEU A 421 -22.37 10.06 -0.03
N GLU A 422 -23.56 10.43 0.47
CA GLU A 422 -23.96 10.15 1.85
C GLU A 422 -23.95 8.63 2.12
N ARG A 423 -24.56 7.83 1.24
CA ARG A 423 -24.54 6.35 1.33
C ARG A 423 -23.14 5.76 1.15
N LEU A 424 -22.30 6.35 0.29
CA LEU A 424 -20.91 5.90 0.13
C LEU A 424 -20.07 6.19 1.36
N SER A 425 -20.32 7.32 2.05
CA SER A 425 -19.61 7.67 3.29
C SER A 425 -19.88 6.71 4.46
N GLU A 426 -21.00 5.97 4.42
CA GLU A 426 -21.31 4.90 5.38
C GLU A 426 -20.43 3.65 5.17
N ILE A 427 -19.84 3.48 3.97
CA ILE A 427 -19.15 2.25 3.55
C ILE A 427 -17.66 2.51 3.25
N ALA A 428 -17.29 3.74 2.86
CA ALA A 428 -15.96 4.12 2.45
C ALA A 428 -15.60 5.53 2.97
N ASP A 429 -14.32 5.74 3.25
CA ASP A 429 -13.80 7.03 3.70
C ASP A 429 -13.96 8.08 2.58
N PRO A 430 -14.61 9.24 2.83
CA PRO A 430 -14.76 10.31 1.86
C PRO A 430 -13.44 10.79 1.23
N ASP A 431 -12.32 10.66 1.95
CA ASP A 431 -10.99 11.01 1.44
C ASP A 431 -10.59 10.20 0.20
N LEU A 432 -11.18 9.02 0.01
CA LEU A 432 -10.95 8.16 -1.15
C LEU A 432 -11.54 8.73 -2.44
N MET A 433 -12.43 9.73 -2.32
CA MET A 433 -13.02 10.48 -3.44
C MET A 433 -12.39 11.88 -3.59
N ALA A 434 -11.36 12.20 -2.81
CA ALA A 434 -10.71 13.50 -2.83
C ALA A 434 -10.28 13.97 -4.24
N PRO A 435 -9.73 13.11 -5.14
CA PRO A 435 -9.39 13.54 -6.51
C PRO A 435 -10.60 14.02 -7.31
N ALA A 436 -11.73 13.33 -7.17
CA ALA A 436 -12.95 13.63 -7.91
C ALA A 436 -13.61 14.94 -7.42
N ILE A 437 -13.65 15.12 -6.09
CA ILE A 437 -14.15 16.34 -5.45
C ILE A 437 -13.29 17.55 -5.85
N LEU A 438 -11.97 17.40 -5.79
CA LEU A 438 -11.03 18.47 -6.12
C LEU A 438 -11.07 18.86 -7.61
N ALA A 439 -11.30 17.89 -8.50
CA ALA A 439 -11.49 18.15 -9.92
C ALA A 439 -12.78 18.95 -10.17
N GLY A 440 -13.88 18.48 -9.57
CA GLY A 440 -15.22 19.01 -9.75
C GLY A 440 -15.55 19.25 -11.22
N LYS A 441 -16.26 20.35 -11.51
CA LYS A 441 -16.66 20.73 -12.88
C LYS A 441 -15.63 21.62 -13.61
N LYS A 442 -14.49 21.93 -12.98
CA LYS A 442 -13.53 22.92 -13.47
C LYS A 442 -12.32 22.29 -14.14
N ARG A 443 -11.87 21.13 -13.63
CA ARG A 443 -10.69 20.40 -14.08
C ARG A 443 -11.09 19.01 -14.52
N LEU A 444 -10.28 18.38 -15.38
CA LEU A 444 -10.47 16.97 -15.69
C LEU A 444 -9.98 16.11 -14.51
N LEU A 445 -10.67 15.01 -14.25
CA LEU A 445 -10.08 13.93 -13.46
C LEU A 445 -9.21 13.08 -14.39
N LEU A 446 -7.90 13.00 -14.12
CA LEU A 446 -6.99 12.08 -14.78
C LEU A 446 -6.79 10.86 -13.88
N SER A 447 -7.45 9.76 -14.25
CA SER A 447 -7.36 8.52 -13.49
C SER A 447 -7.25 7.32 -14.42
N ASP A 448 -6.35 6.37 -14.14
CA ASP A 448 -6.31 5.06 -14.79
C ASP A 448 -7.27 4.07 -14.11
N ASP A 449 -7.98 4.43 -13.04
CA ASP A 449 -9.02 3.59 -12.43
C ASP A 449 -10.39 3.85 -13.07
N LEU A 450 -10.91 2.88 -13.83
CA LEU A 450 -12.22 2.99 -14.49
C LEU A 450 -13.35 3.20 -13.48
N ALA A 451 -13.34 2.48 -12.37
CA ALA A 451 -14.42 2.54 -11.38
C ALA A 451 -14.48 3.92 -10.72
N LEU A 452 -13.31 4.49 -10.39
CA LEU A 452 -13.25 5.86 -9.88
C LEU A 452 -13.81 6.86 -10.90
N ARG A 453 -13.47 6.74 -12.19
CA ARG A 453 -13.97 7.64 -13.23
C ARG A 453 -15.48 7.52 -13.45
N GLU A 454 -16.02 6.31 -13.48
CA GLU A 454 -17.45 6.06 -13.64
C GLU A 454 -18.23 6.64 -12.46
N LEU A 455 -17.78 6.35 -11.24
CA LEU A 455 -18.36 6.91 -10.03
C LEU A 455 -18.28 8.44 -9.99
N SER A 456 -17.15 9.01 -10.42
CA SER A 456 -16.95 10.46 -10.45
C SER A 456 -17.87 11.17 -11.45
N ALA A 457 -18.12 10.54 -12.60
CA ALA A 457 -19.04 11.06 -13.60
C ALA A 457 -20.50 11.01 -13.10
N GLU A 458 -20.86 9.94 -12.39
CA GLU A 458 -22.21 9.76 -11.83
C GLU A 458 -22.49 10.73 -10.66
N VAL A 459 -21.58 10.79 -9.69
CA VAL A 459 -21.78 11.53 -8.43
C VAL A 459 -21.44 13.02 -8.57
N PHE A 460 -20.29 13.34 -9.16
CA PHE A 460 -19.75 14.71 -9.18
C PHE A 460 -19.94 15.41 -10.53
N GLN A 461 -20.43 14.68 -11.54
CA GLN A 461 -20.48 15.13 -12.94
C GLN A 461 -19.10 15.59 -13.43
N THR A 462 -18.05 14.98 -12.89
CA THR A 462 -16.66 15.30 -13.22
C THR A 462 -16.31 14.60 -14.54
N GLU A 463 -15.82 15.38 -15.49
CA GLU A 463 -15.29 14.81 -16.73
C GLU A 463 -13.93 14.14 -16.45
N ALA A 464 -13.80 12.89 -16.88
CA ALA A 464 -12.62 12.09 -16.59
C ALA A 464 -11.98 11.50 -17.86
N VAL A 465 -10.66 11.35 -17.79
CA VAL A 465 -9.75 10.83 -18.83
C VAL A 465 -8.65 9.97 -18.18
N TRP A 466 -7.84 9.28 -18.97
CA TRP A 466 -6.78 8.39 -18.48
C TRP A 466 -5.48 8.53 -19.29
N LEU A 467 -4.37 7.95 -18.82
CA LEU A 467 -3.02 8.27 -19.32
C LEU A 467 -2.88 8.09 -20.83
N GLN A 468 -3.39 6.98 -21.37
CA GLN A 468 -3.27 6.71 -22.80
C GLN A 468 -3.99 7.77 -23.65
N THR A 469 -5.17 8.23 -23.23
CA THR A 469 -5.92 9.26 -23.97
C THR A 469 -5.23 10.61 -23.95
N ALA A 470 -4.60 10.97 -22.83
CA ALA A 470 -3.77 12.16 -22.72
C ALA A 470 -2.54 12.08 -23.64
N ALA A 471 -1.86 10.94 -23.67
CA ALA A 471 -0.72 10.71 -24.55
C ALA A 471 -1.11 10.69 -26.04
N GLN A 472 -2.27 10.12 -26.38
CA GLN A 472 -2.78 10.15 -27.75
C GLN A 472 -3.11 11.59 -28.19
N SER A 473 -3.70 12.40 -27.31
CA SER A 473 -3.93 13.82 -27.58
C SER A 473 -2.60 14.58 -27.73
N ALA A 474 -1.62 14.28 -26.88
CA ALA A 474 -0.25 14.81 -26.99
C ALA A 474 0.37 14.53 -28.36
N LEU A 475 0.21 13.30 -28.86
CA LEU A 475 0.75 12.89 -30.16
C LEU A 475 0.07 13.67 -31.30
N LYS A 476 -1.26 13.79 -31.26
CA LYS A 476 -2.02 14.57 -32.26
C LYS A 476 -1.63 16.05 -32.27
N GLN A 477 -1.34 16.61 -31.10
CA GLN A 477 -0.93 18.00 -30.94
C GLN A 477 0.57 18.23 -31.22
N GLY A 478 1.34 17.18 -31.51
CA GLY A 478 2.79 17.28 -31.73
C GLY A 478 3.60 17.58 -30.45
N VAL A 479 3.00 17.40 -29.27
CA VAL A 479 3.66 17.60 -27.96
C VAL A 479 4.62 16.44 -27.64
N THR A 480 4.31 15.24 -28.13
CA THR A 480 5.18 14.06 -28.06
C THR A 480 5.44 13.49 -29.45
N THR A 481 6.56 12.78 -29.58
CA THR A 481 6.86 11.99 -30.78
C THR A 481 6.12 10.66 -30.76
N ALA A 482 6.10 9.97 -31.89
CA ALA A 482 5.56 8.62 -31.98
C ALA A 482 6.39 7.62 -31.14
N GLU A 483 7.70 7.85 -30.97
CA GLU A 483 8.57 7.12 -30.04
C GLU A 483 8.09 7.28 -28.60
N GLY A 484 7.89 8.52 -28.14
CA GLY A 484 7.42 8.79 -26.77
C GLY A 484 6.03 8.22 -26.50
N TYR A 485 5.13 8.23 -27.49
CA TYR A 485 3.82 7.57 -27.36
C TYR A 485 3.97 6.04 -27.24
N VAL A 486 4.84 5.43 -28.05
CA VAL A 486 5.12 3.98 -28.00
C VAL A 486 5.72 3.56 -26.65
N GLU A 487 6.66 4.33 -26.10
CA GLU A 487 7.25 4.06 -24.78
C GLU A 487 6.20 4.06 -23.66
N LEU A 488 5.25 5.00 -23.71
CA LEU A 488 4.13 5.02 -22.78
C LEU A 488 3.22 3.79 -22.99
N VAL A 489 2.86 3.45 -24.23
CA VAL A 489 2.04 2.25 -24.51
C VAL A 489 2.70 0.97 -24.01
N GLN A 490 4.02 0.81 -24.20
CA GLN A 490 4.79 -0.30 -23.65
C GLN A 490 4.75 -0.31 -22.12
N SER A 491 4.94 0.86 -21.50
CA SER A 491 4.90 1.00 -20.04
C SER A 491 3.52 0.64 -19.48
N LEU A 492 2.44 1.08 -20.13
CA LEU A 492 1.08 0.72 -19.76
C LEU A 492 0.87 -0.80 -19.85
N ALA A 493 1.37 -1.42 -20.91
CA ALA A 493 1.24 -2.84 -21.16
C ALA A 493 2.01 -3.72 -20.16
N ILE A 494 3.23 -3.32 -19.80
CA ILE A 494 4.08 -3.98 -18.81
C ILE A 494 3.42 -3.95 -17.43
N HIS A 495 2.85 -2.81 -17.04
CA HIS A 495 2.17 -2.63 -15.75
C HIS A 495 0.70 -3.08 -15.75
N ARG A 496 0.29 -3.84 -16.78
CA ARG A 496 -1.04 -4.45 -16.90
C ARG A 496 -2.21 -3.48 -16.69
N HIS A 497 -2.15 -2.31 -17.31
CA HIS A 497 -3.36 -1.50 -17.46
C HIS A 497 -4.33 -2.26 -18.37
N GLY A 498 -5.48 -2.66 -17.84
CA GLY A 498 -6.34 -3.72 -18.37
C GLY A 498 -6.85 -3.51 -19.79
N VAL A 499 -6.86 -2.28 -20.29
CA VAL A 499 -7.08 -1.98 -21.70
C VAL A 499 -6.00 -1.02 -22.20
N VAL A 500 -5.39 -1.40 -23.32
CA VAL A 500 -4.45 -0.58 -24.10
C VAL A 500 -4.94 -0.57 -25.55
N SER A 501 -5.25 0.61 -26.08
CA SER A 501 -5.62 0.78 -27.48
C SER A 501 -4.39 0.63 -28.38
N LEU A 502 -4.50 -0.16 -29.45
CA LEU A 502 -3.40 -0.44 -30.37
C LEU A 502 -3.84 -0.25 -31.81
N ASP A 503 -2.98 0.38 -32.60
CA ASP A 503 -3.09 0.41 -34.05
C ASP A 503 -1.88 -0.27 -34.70
N LEU A 504 -1.95 -0.44 -36.03
CA LEU A 504 -0.92 -1.14 -36.80
C LEU A 504 0.43 -0.43 -36.71
N ALA A 505 0.45 0.90 -36.76
CA ALA A 505 1.66 1.69 -36.74
C ALA A 505 2.39 1.58 -35.39
N THR A 506 1.64 1.68 -34.30
CA THR A 506 2.11 1.54 -32.92
C THR A 506 2.67 0.13 -32.70
N LEU A 507 1.92 -0.91 -33.08
CA LEU A 507 2.35 -2.30 -32.92
C LEU A 507 3.61 -2.62 -33.74
N TYR A 508 3.69 -2.13 -34.98
CA TYR A 508 4.87 -2.29 -35.83
C TYR A 508 6.10 -1.57 -35.27
N LYS A 509 5.91 -0.34 -34.75
CA LYS A 509 6.99 0.43 -34.15
C LYS A 509 7.53 -0.23 -32.89
N ILE A 510 6.66 -0.69 -31.99
CA ILE A 510 7.02 -1.50 -30.81
C ILE A 510 7.84 -2.71 -31.23
N TYR A 511 7.37 -3.47 -32.22
CA TYR A 511 8.11 -4.63 -32.74
C TYR A 511 9.49 -4.26 -33.27
N ARG A 512 9.66 -3.11 -33.95
CA ARG A 512 10.94 -2.69 -34.52
C ARG A 512 11.91 -2.17 -33.47
N THR A 513 11.43 -1.48 -32.45
CA THR A 513 12.27 -0.84 -31.42
C THR A 513 12.51 -1.73 -30.19
N ASP A 514 11.85 -2.88 -30.09
CA ASP A 514 12.06 -3.79 -28.96
C ASP A 514 13.44 -4.46 -29.02
N ASP A 515 14.32 -4.04 -28.15
CA ASP A 515 15.69 -4.52 -27.97
C ASP A 515 15.81 -5.59 -26.87
N THR A 516 14.71 -5.95 -26.22
CA THR A 516 14.72 -6.90 -25.11
C THR A 516 14.85 -8.35 -25.57
N ALA A 517 15.40 -9.19 -24.70
CA ALA A 517 15.49 -10.62 -24.93
C ALA A 517 14.09 -11.21 -25.17
N GLY A 518 13.94 -11.95 -26.26
CA GLY A 518 12.68 -12.58 -26.63
C GLY A 518 11.55 -11.62 -27.00
N LEU A 519 11.83 -10.33 -27.24
CA LEU A 519 10.80 -9.31 -27.53
C LEU A 519 9.79 -9.14 -26.38
N TYR A 520 10.27 -9.07 -25.14
CA TYR A 520 9.43 -8.96 -23.94
C TYR A 520 8.48 -7.75 -23.95
N LYS A 521 8.94 -6.58 -24.43
CA LYS A 521 8.07 -5.37 -24.50
C LYS A 521 6.95 -5.57 -25.52
N PHE A 522 7.26 -6.20 -26.66
CA PHE A 522 6.29 -6.53 -27.69
C PHE A 522 5.32 -7.65 -27.23
N GLU A 523 5.81 -8.66 -26.52
CA GLU A 523 5.00 -9.70 -25.89
C GLU A 523 3.98 -9.09 -24.92
N ALA A 524 4.43 -8.12 -24.11
CA ALA A 524 3.56 -7.44 -23.15
C ALA A 524 2.36 -6.76 -23.83
N VAL A 525 2.59 -6.20 -25.02
CA VAL A 525 1.57 -5.51 -25.82
C VAL A 525 0.69 -6.51 -26.58
N CYS A 526 1.25 -7.62 -27.06
CA CYS A 526 0.50 -8.68 -27.76
C CYS A 526 -0.66 -9.21 -26.90
N ARG A 527 -0.52 -9.27 -25.57
CA ARG A 527 -1.58 -9.72 -24.65
C ARG A 527 -2.93 -9.00 -24.87
N TYR A 528 -2.92 -7.74 -25.30
CA TYR A 528 -4.13 -6.95 -25.54
C TYR A 528 -4.84 -7.31 -26.85
N LEU A 529 -4.16 -7.97 -27.80
CA LEU A 529 -4.81 -8.51 -29.00
C LEU A 529 -5.82 -9.62 -28.62
N GLY A 530 -5.50 -10.38 -27.57
CA GLY A 530 -6.24 -11.55 -27.10
C GLY A 530 -7.18 -11.34 -25.93
N HIS A 531 -7.26 -10.14 -25.36
CA HIS A 531 -7.95 -9.87 -24.09
C HIS A 531 -9.47 -10.09 -24.10
N GLU A 532 -10.07 -10.57 -22.99
CA GLU A 532 -11.50 -10.94 -22.88
C GLU A 532 -12.48 -9.85 -23.33
N THR A 533 -12.15 -8.58 -23.11
CA THR A 533 -12.97 -7.41 -23.48
C THR A 533 -12.75 -6.88 -24.90
N ALA A 534 -11.85 -7.50 -25.68
CA ALA A 534 -11.50 -7.03 -27.01
C ALA A 534 -12.53 -7.43 -28.08
N ASP A 535 -12.82 -6.51 -29.01
CA ASP A 535 -13.53 -6.82 -30.25
C ASP A 535 -12.69 -7.77 -31.13
N CYS A 536 -13.06 -9.05 -31.09
CA CYS A 536 -12.30 -10.13 -31.72
C CYS A 536 -12.05 -9.90 -33.22
N VAL A 537 -13.02 -9.34 -33.95
CA VAL A 537 -12.90 -9.16 -35.41
C VAL A 537 -11.86 -8.09 -35.73
N SER A 538 -11.93 -6.93 -35.06
CA SER A 538 -10.95 -5.86 -35.25
C SER A 538 -9.54 -6.29 -34.83
N HIS A 539 -9.43 -7.05 -33.74
CA HIS A 539 -8.14 -7.52 -33.24
C HIS A 539 -7.51 -8.60 -34.14
N VAL A 540 -8.30 -9.54 -34.66
CA VAL A 540 -7.82 -10.52 -35.65
C VAL A 540 -7.37 -9.81 -36.92
N ARG A 541 -8.11 -8.79 -37.39
CA ARG A 541 -7.70 -7.99 -38.56
C ARG A 541 -6.37 -7.26 -38.31
N LEU A 542 -6.23 -6.61 -37.15
CA LEU A 542 -4.99 -5.94 -36.76
C LEU A 542 -3.82 -6.92 -36.68
N ALA A 543 -4.02 -8.08 -36.05
CA ALA A 543 -3.03 -9.14 -35.96
C ALA A 543 -2.60 -9.65 -37.34
N CYS A 544 -3.55 -9.93 -38.24
CA CYS A 544 -3.24 -10.37 -39.60
C CYS A 544 -2.51 -9.30 -40.41
N ALA A 545 -2.94 -8.04 -40.33
CA ALA A 545 -2.28 -6.93 -41.01
C ALA A 545 -0.83 -6.77 -40.54
N PHE A 546 -0.61 -6.84 -39.23
CA PHE A 546 0.73 -6.81 -38.63
C PHE A 546 1.60 -7.99 -39.09
N LEU A 547 1.08 -9.21 -39.02
CA LEU A 547 1.83 -10.41 -39.43
C LEU A 547 2.19 -10.37 -40.91
N ASN A 548 1.25 -9.98 -41.79
CA ASN A 548 1.55 -9.81 -43.21
C ASN A 548 2.64 -8.74 -43.41
N GLN A 549 2.58 -7.62 -42.68
CA GLN A 549 3.58 -6.54 -42.79
C GLN A 549 4.99 -6.98 -42.34
N ILE A 550 5.13 -7.67 -41.19
CA ILE A 550 6.47 -8.08 -40.73
C ILE A 550 7.08 -9.16 -41.63
N TRP A 551 6.27 -10.06 -42.20
CA TRP A 551 6.74 -11.10 -43.12
C TRP A 551 7.06 -10.55 -44.52
N ALA A 552 6.33 -9.52 -44.97
CA ALA A 552 6.62 -8.85 -46.25
C ALA A 552 7.88 -7.98 -46.16
N THR A 553 8.18 -7.42 -44.99
CA THR A 553 9.35 -6.54 -44.77
C THR A 553 10.57 -7.25 -44.20
N SER A 554 10.46 -8.55 -43.89
CA SER A 554 11.55 -9.33 -43.35
C SER A 554 12.53 -9.77 -44.42
N LEU A 555 13.82 -9.47 -44.22
CA LEU A 555 14.88 -10.26 -44.83
C LEU A 555 14.81 -11.68 -44.23
N GLU A 556 15.03 -12.71 -45.04
CA GLU A 556 14.76 -14.14 -44.76
C GLU A 556 15.45 -14.74 -43.50
N ARG A 557 16.14 -13.95 -42.67
CA ARG A 557 16.91 -14.41 -41.50
C ARG A 557 16.74 -13.58 -40.21
N GLU A 558 15.65 -12.84 -40.05
CA GLU A 558 15.35 -12.23 -38.75
C GLU A 558 14.64 -13.25 -37.83
N TRP A 559 15.36 -13.81 -36.86
CA TRP A 559 14.81 -14.68 -35.80
C TRP A 559 13.59 -14.04 -35.08
N ARG A 560 13.52 -12.70 -35.11
CA ARG A 560 12.45 -11.87 -34.55
C ARG A 560 11.08 -12.17 -35.17
N VAL A 561 11.02 -12.48 -36.47
CA VAL A 561 9.76 -12.66 -37.20
C VAL A 561 9.01 -13.92 -36.74
N PRO A 562 9.65 -15.11 -36.68
CA PRO A 562 9.04 -16.28 -36.05
C PRO A 562 8.64 -16.06 -34.59
N VAL A 563 9.47 -15.39 -33.78
CA VAL A 563 9.17 -15.11 -32.36
C VAL A 563 7.93 -14.22 -32.21
N ALA A 564 7.90 -13.08 -32.91
CA ALA A 564 6.77 -12.17 -32.90
C ALA A 564 5.50 -12.84 -33.44
N THR A 565 5.63 -13.69 -34.46
CA THR A 565 4.50 -14.48 -34.98
C THR A 565 3.95 -15.41 -33.90
N GLY A 566 4.82 -16.15 -33.21
CA GLY A 566 4.42 -17.02 -32.10
C GLY A 566 3.71 -16.25 -30.98
N GLN A 567 4.20 -15.07 -30.60
CA GLN A 567 3.59 -14.23 -29.56
C GLN A 567 2.21 -13.71 -29.97
N VAL A 568 2.04 -13.20 -31.19
CA VAL A 568 0.75 -12.74 -31.70
C VAL A 568 -0.26 -13.89 -31.78
N VAL A 569 0.16 -15.04 -32.32
CA VAL A 569 -0.69 -16.23 -32.43
C VAL A 569 -1.09 -16.73 -31.05
N ASN A 570 -0.15 -16.81 -30.10
CA ASN A 570 -0.45 -17.22 -28.73
C ASN A 570 -1.39 -16.24 -28.03
N ALA A 571 -1.24 -14.92 -28.25
CA ALA A 571 -2.15 -13.95 -27.68
C ALA A 571 -3.58 -14.12 -28.24
N VAL A 572 -3.73 -14.22 -29.57
CA VAL A 572 -5.05 -14.28 -30.22
C VAL A 572 -5.74 -15.63 -30.00
N LEU A 573 -5.00 -16.75 -29.99
CA LEU A 573 -5.56 -18.12 -29.96
C LEU A 573 -5.32 -18.88 -28.65
N GLY A 574 -4.41 -18.41 -27.80
CA GLY A 574 -4.04 -19.06 -26.53
C GLY A 574 -5.05 -18.82 -25.41
N MET A 575 -5.77 -17.70 -25.45
CA MET A 575 -6.91 -17.47 -24.55
C MET A 575 -8.11 -18.23 -25.11
N ASP A 576 -8.49 -19.34 -24.46
CA ASP A 576 -9.66 -20.14 -24.86
C ASP A 576 -10.95 -19.40 -24.50
N ARG A 577 -11.29 -18.39 -25.32
CA ARG A 577 -12.55 -17.65 -25.21
C ARG A 577 -13.69 -18.59 -25.59
N GLU A 578 -14.31 -19.22 -24.60
CA GLU A 578 -15.53 -20.02 -24.75
C GLU A 578 -15.46 -21.12 -25.83
N GLY A 579 -14.27 -21.66 -26.12
CA GLY A 579 -14.09 -22.67 -27.17
C GLY A 579 -14.13 -22.13 -28.61
N GLU A 580 -14.15 -20.81 -28.82
CA GLU A 580 -14.21 -20.18 -30.15
C GLU A 580 -12.85 -20.10 -30.86
N TRP A 581 -11.76 -20.61 -30.28
CA TRP A 581 -10.41 -20.53 -30.86
C TRP A 581 -10.37 -20.96 -32.34
N ALA A 582 -11.17 -21.97 -32.71
CA ALA A 582 -11.23 -22.51 -34.08
C ALA A 582 -11.80 -21.49 -35.08
N ARG A 583 -12.74 -20.64 -34.65
CA ARG A 583 -13.31 -19.55 -35.45
C ARG A 583 -12.26 -18.48 -35.74
N TRP A 584 -11.50 -18.09 -34.72
CA TRP A 584 -10.44 -17.09 -34.85
C TRP A 584 -9.28 -17.62 -35.68
N ALA A 585 -8.87 -18.87 -35.48
CA ALA A 585 -7.87 -19.54 -36.32
C ALA A 585 -8.31 -19.61 -37.78
N ALA A 586 -9.58 -19.93 -38.05
CA ALA A 586 -10.15 -19.93 -39.40
C ALA A 586 -10.08 -18.54 -40.05
N LEU A 587 -10.46 -17.49 -39.33
CA LEU A 587 -10.37 -16.10 -39.80
C LEU A 587 -8.92 -15.68 -40.06
N MET A 588 -7.97 -16.04 -39.20
CA MET A 588 -6.56 -15.77 -39.43
C MET A 588 -6.04 -16.48 -40.70
N ILE A 589 -6.36 -17.77 -40.89
CA ILE A 589 -5.94 -18.51 -42.08
C ILE A 589 -6.46 -17.87 -43.38
N ILE A 590 -7.65 -17.28 -43.37
CA ILE A 590 -8.22 -16.57 -44.53
C ILE A 590 -7.43 -15.30 -44.84
N ASN A 591 -7.06 -14.52 -43.82
CA ASN A 591 -6.50 -13.18 -43.97
C ASN A 591 -4.96 -13.13 -43.99
N LEU A 592 -4.28 -14.20 -43.57
CA LEU A 592 -2.81 -14.28 -43.59
C LEU A 592 -2.26 -14.68 -44.95
N GLU A 593 -1.13 -14.07 -45.34
CA GLU A 593 -0.34 -14.46 -46.51
C GLU A 593 0.42 -15.79 -46.30
N ALA A 594 1.04 -16.33 -47.37
CA ALA A 594 1.59 -17.69 -47.38
C ALA A 594 2.60 -17.97 -46.25
N GLY A 595 3.54 -17.05 -45.99
CA GLY A 595 4.55 -17.17 -44.93
C GLY A 595 3.93 -17.30 -43.53
N PRO A 596 3.26 -16.25 -42.99
CA PRO A 596 2.68 -16.30 -41.66
C PRO A 596 1.58 -17.37 -41.53
N ARG A 597 0.82 -17.66 -42.61
CA ARG A 597 -0.17 -18.74 -42.62
C ARG A 597 0.48 -20.12 -42.41
N THR A 598 1.61 -20.37 -43.04
CA THR A 598 2.35 -21.64 -42.87
C THR A 598 2.84 -21.78 -41.44
N HIS A 599 3.35 -20.69 -40.84
CA HIS A 599 3.77 -20.67 -39.44
C HIS A 599 2.59 -20.94 -38.48
N LEU A 600 1.43 -20.29 -38.69
CA LEU A 600 0.22 -20.54 -37.90
C LEU A 600 -0.23 -22.01 -37.96
N ILE A 601 -0.22 -22.62 -39.14
CA ILE A 601 -0.57 -24.04 -39.31
C ILE A 601 0.40 -24.93 -38.52
N GLY A 602 1.70 -24.62 -38.55
CA GLY A 602 2.71 -25.29 -37.73
C GLY A 602 2.43 -25.19 -36.24
N TRP A 603 2.13 -23.98 -35.75
CA TRP A 603 1.81 -23.71 -34.35
C TRP A 603 0.56 -24.47 -33.86
N CYS A 604 -0.51 -24.52 -34.67
CA CYS A 604 -1.71 -25.29 -34.31
C CYS A 604 -1.42 -26.79 -34.16
N ARG A 605 -0.47 -27.33 -34.93
CA ARG A 605 -0.07 -28.74 -34.83
C ARG A 605 0.74 -29.04 -33.57
N SER A 606 1.51 -28.08 -33.06
CA SER A 606 2.37 -28.27 -31.89
C SER A 606 1.66 -28.07 -30.55
N THR A 607 0.51 -27.41 -30.51
CA THR A 607 -0.20 -27.00 -29.27
C THR A 607 -1.41 -27.89 -28.91
N SER A 608 -1.53 -29.09 -29.51
CA SER A 608 -2.64 -30.02 -29.31
C SER A 608 -4.04 -29.46 -29.63
N LYS A 609 -4.14 -28.27 -30.24
CA LYS A 609 -5.40 -27.70 -30.72
C LYS A 609 -5.79 -28.38 -32.05
N PRO A 610 -6.99 -28.99 -32.16
CA PRO A 610 -7.35 -29.78 -33.33
C PRO A 610 -7.60 -28.90 -34.56
N LEU A 611 -6.56 -28.73 -35.39
CA LEU A 611 -6.58 -27.96 -36.66
C LEU A 611 -7.76 -28.34 -37.58
N SER A 612 -8.25 -29.58 -37.48
CA SER A 612 -9.45 -30.06 -38.18
C SER A 612 -10.70 -29.21 -37.90
N GLN A 613 -10.88 -28.70 -36.68
CA GLN A 613 -12.03 -27.85 -36.32
C GLN A 613 -12.00 -26.51 -37.05
N ALA A 614 -10.84 -25.84 -37.09
CA ALA A 614 -10.67 -24.58 -37.83
C ALA A 614 -10.87 -24.78 -39.34
N LEU A 615 -10.33 -25.86 -39.90
CA LEU A 615 -10.49 -26.19 -41.33
C LEU A 615 -11.95 -26.52 -41.71
N LEU A 616 -12.70 -27.15 -40.81
CA LEU A 616 -14.15 -27.40 -40.99
C LEU A 616 -14.94 -26.09 -41.05
N LEU A 617 -14.65 -25.13 -40.15
CA LEU A 617 -15.27 -23.81 -40.16
C LEU A 617 -14.92 -23.01 -41.42
N LEU A 618 -13.66 -23.05 -41.85
CA LEU A 618 -13.20 -22.49 -43.13
C LEU A 618 -14.01 -22.98 -44.33
N ARG A 619 -14.30 -24.29 -44.40
CA ARG A 619 -15.14 -24.85 -45.47
C ARG A 619 -16.57 -24.28 -45.40
N ARG A 620 -17.16 -24.19 -44.20
CA ARG A 620 -18.51 -23.61 -44.01
C ARG A 620 -18.57 -22.14 -44.44
N ILE A 621 -17.56 -21.34 -44.09
CA ILE A 621 -17.45 -19.92 -44.47
C ILE A 621 -17.32 -19.78 -46.00
N LYS A 622 -16.47 -20.60 -46.64
CA LYS A 622 -16.26 -20.55 -48.11
C LYS A 622 -17.47 -21.02 -48.92
N HIS A 623 -18.33 -21.88 -48.36
CA HIS A 623 -19.52 -22.42 -49.03
C HIS A 623 -20.80 -21.62 -48.78
N GLY A 624 -20.72 -20.40 -48.23
CA GLY A 624 -21.83 -19.44 -48.27
C GLY A 624 -22.97 -19.67 -47.28
N ASN A 625 -22.80 -20.52 -46.25
CA ASN A 625 -23.74 -20.53 -45.14
C ASN A 625 -23.52 -19.26 -44.30
N LYS A 626 -24.45 -18.31 -44.43
CA LYS A 626 -24.54 -17.11 -43.57
C LYS A 626 -24.43 -17.55 -42.11
N THR A 627 -23.47 -16.98 -41.39
CA THR A 627 -23.37 -17.05 -39.92
C THR A 627 -24.66 -16.50 -39.28
N PRO A 628 -25.20 -17.10 -38.22
CA PRO A 628 -25.93 -16.32 -37.24
C PRO A 628 -24.92 -15.38 -36.57
N THR A 629 -25.30 -14.09 -36.49
CA THR A 629 -24.54 -12.97 -35.91
C THR A 629 -23.95 -13.29 -34.56
#